data_AF-A0AAU1UE13-F1
#
_entry.id   AF-A0AAU1UE13-F1
#
_cell.length_a   1.000
_cell.length_b   1.000
_cell.length_c   1.000
_cell.angle_alpha   90.00
_cell.angle_beta   90.00
_cell.angle_gamma   90.00
#
_symmetry.space_group_name_H-M   'P 1'
#
loop_
_entity.id
_entity.type
_entity.pdbx_description
1 polymer ?
#
loop_
_entity_poly.entity_id
_entity_poly.type
_entity_poly.pdbx_seq_one_letter_code
_entity_poly.pdbx_strand_id
1 'polypeptide(L)'
;MTTASAAPAAAKKKGAGAMAVMQRIGRSLMLPVAVLPAAALLVRFGQPDMLGRDSFPTFITKLASYMSAGGGALLDNMPLLFCVGIAIGFAKKSDGSTALAAVTGYLVFQKVLATFTDSNLPKVAAVADGKIVMNAAPVNAGVLGGVVMGVVVALLYQKFYRTKLPDWAGFFGGRRLVPILSAFAGLVIGIVFGLIWPVLGTGLHNFGEWLVGSGAVGAGIFGVANRALIPIGMHHLLNSFPWFQAGSYEGKSGDIARFLQGDPSAGQFMTGFFPIMMFALPAACLAIVHCARPERRKVVGGMMFSLAATAFVTGVTEPIEFTFMFIAPALYAIHAVLTGVSMALTWALGMKDGFGFSAGAVDYFLNLGIATNPLGLALVGLCFAVVYYVIFRFAITKFNIPTPGRESDEELAELLKAESK
;
A
#
# COMPACT_ATOMS: atom_id res chain seq x y z
N MET A 1 -19.95 -43.63 37.73
CA MET A 1 -19.46 -43.48 36.34
C MET A 1 -20.37 -42.49 35.64
N THR A 2 -20.00 -41.22 35.62
CA THR A 2 -20.75 -40.15 34.94
C THR A 2 -20.12 -39.91 33.58
N THR A 3 -20.84 -40.29 32.52
CA THR A 3 -20.43 -40.08 31.12
C THR A 3 -20.57 -38.60 30.79
N ALA A 4 -19.44 -37.90 30.64
CA ALA A 4 -19.40 -36.54 30.14
C ALA A 4 -19.84 -36.52 28.67
N SER A 5 -20.96 -35.85 28.41
CA SER A 5 -21.43 -35.53 27.06
C SER A 5 -20.44 -34.56 26.40
N ALA A 6 -19.75 -35.01 25.36
CA ALA A 6 -18.91 -34.16 24.53
C ALA A 6 -19.78 -33.10 23.83
N ALA A 7 -19.42 -31.83 23.98
CA ALA A 7 -20.07 -30.71 23.28
C ALA A 7 -19.89 -30.87 21.75
N PRO A 8 -20.90 -30.50 20.94
CA PRO A 8 -20.82 -30.64 19.50
C PRO A 8 -19.77 -29.67 18.93
N ALA A 9 -18.90 -30.20 18.07
CA ALA A 9 -17.91 -29.40 17.35
C ALA A 9 -18.59 -28.32 16.52
N ALA A 10 -18.26 -27.05 16.79
CA ALA A 10 -18.81 -25.91 16.07
C ALA A 10 -18.57 -26.03 14.56
N ALA A 11 -19.66 -26.00 13.78
CA ALA A 11 -19.60 -26.04 12.33
C ALA A 11 -18.77 -24.85 11.79
N LYS A 12 -17.71 -25.12 11.03
CA LYS A 12 -16.92 -24.09 10.33
C LYS A 12 -17.84 -23.31 9.38
N LYS A 13 -18.21 -22.07 9.74
CA LYS A 13 -18.93 -21.14 8.87
C LYS A 13 -18.17 -20.96 7.55
N LYS A 14 -18.85 -21.21 6.43
CA LYS A 14 -18.31 -21.18 5.04
C LYS A 14 -17.62 -19.86 4.62
N GLY A 15 -17.71 -18.77 5.41
CA GLY A 15 -17.03 -17.50 5.15
C GLY A 15 -15.74 -17.23 5.95
N ALA A 16 -15.48 -17.98 7.03
CA ALA A 16 -14.32 -17.73 7.91
C ALA A 16 -12.97 -17.99 7.22
N GLY A 17 -12.93 -18.96 6.30
CA GLY A 17 -11.74 -19.29 5.52
C GLY A 17 -11.38 -18.21 4.49
N ALA A 18 -12.37 -17.70 3.76
CA ALA A 18 -12.15 -16.65 2.75
C ALA A 18 -11.70 -15.33 3.40
N MET A 19 -12.31 -14.94 4.52
CA MET A 19 -11.91 -13.76 5.28
C MET A 19 -10.48 -13.88 5.83
N ALA A 20 -10.11 -15.04 6.38
CA ALA A 20 -8.76 -15.29 6.86
C ALA A 20 -7.71 -15.27 5.72
N VAL A 21 -8.08 -15.69 4.51
CA VAL A 21 -7.22 -15.57 3.32
C VAL A 21 -7.05 -14.11 2.91
N MET A 22 -8.15 -13.34 2.83
CA MET A 22 -8.10 -11.90 2.50
C MET A 22 -7.23 -11.11 3.49
N GLN A 23 -7.41 -11.33 4.80
CA GLN A 23 -6.58 -10.69 5.83
C GLN A 23 -5.11 -11.06 5.70
N ARG A 24 -4.80 -12.32 5.35
CA ARG A 24 -3.42 -12.77 5.16
C ARG A 24 -2.78 -12.12 3.93
N ILE A 25 -3.54 -11.99 2.84
CA ILE A 25 -3.10 -11.25 1.64
C ILE A 25 -2.80 -9.80 2.03
N GLY A 26 -3.74 -9.12 2.71
CA GLY A 26 -3.56 -7.74 3.18
C GLY A 26 -2.30 -7.55 4.02
N ARG A 27 -2.09 -8.39 5.05
CA ARG A 27 -0.87 -8.33 5.88
C ARG A 27 0.40 -8.62 5.07
N SER A 28 0.34 -9.53 4.10
CA SER A 28 1.51 -9.88 3.28
C SER A 28 1.96 -8.75 2.34
N LEU A 29 1.07 -7.80 2.03
CA LEU A 29 1.36 -6.60 1.23
C LEU A 29 2.03 -5.49 2.06
N MET A 30 2.02 -5.55 3.40
CA MET A 30 2.62 -4.50 4.24
C MET A 30 4.15 -4.53 4.23
N LEU A 31 4.76 -5.72 4.26
CA LEU A 31 6.22 -5.87 4.30
C LEU A 31 6.94 -5.20 3.11
N PRO A 32 6.53 -5.37 1.85
CA PRO A 32 7.17 -4.68 0.73
C PRO A 32 6.83 -3.19 0.68
N VAL A 33 5.66 -2.78 1.19
CA VAL A 33 5.28 -1.36 1.28
C VAL A 33 6.16 -0.61 2.28
N ALA A 34 6.64 -1.28 3.33
CA ALA A 34 7.48 -0.66 4.36
C ALA A 34 8.82 -0.09 3.85
N VAL A 35 9.30 -0.50 2.67
CA VAL A 35 10.54 0.06 2.08
C VAL A 35 10.29 1.29 1.20
N LEU A 36 9.03 1.59 0.85
CA LEU A 36 8.66 2.74 0.03
C LEU A 36 9.06 4.11 0.60
N PRO A 37 8.93 4.41 1.91
CA PRO A 37 9.37 5.70 2.44
C PRO A 37 10.86 5.93 2.18
N ALA A 38 11.69 4.90 2.35
CA ALA A 38 13.13 5.01 2.09
C ALA A 38 13.39 5.28 0.60
N ALA A 39 12.72 4.54 -0.30
CA ALA A 39 12.83 4.75 -1.75
C ALA A 39 12.46 6.17 -2.15
N ALA A 40 11.31 6.65 -1.68
CA ALA A 40 10.79 7.96 -2.05
C ALA A 40 11.64 9.11 -1.51
N LEU A 41 12.10 9.05 -0.24
CA LEU A 41 13.00 10.05 0.32
C LEU A 41 14.30 10.14 -0.50
N LEU A 42 14.90 8.99 -0.81
CA LEU A 42 16.13 8.92 -1.59
C LEU A 42 15.96 9.51 -3.00
N VAL A 43 14.90 9.10 -3.73
CA VAL A 43 14.59 9.66 -5.05
C VAL A 43 14.37 11.16 -4.97
N ARG A 44 13.58 11.60 -3.99
CA ARG A 44 13.10 12.97 -3.93
C ARG A 44 14.18 13.97 -3.52
N PHE A 45 15.03 13.62 -2.56
CA PHE A 45 16.22 14.41 -2.24
C PHE A 45 17.19 14.52 -3.42
N GLY A 46 17.23 13.50 -4.28
CA GLY A 46 18.07 13.46 -5.47
C GLY A 46 17.63 14.36 -6.62
N GLN A 47 16.45 15.00 -6.55
CA GLN A 47 15.88 15.76 -7.66
C GLN A 47 16.54 17.13 -7.87
N PRO A 48 16.47 17.70 -9.11
CA PRO A 48 17.06 18.99 -9.46
C PRO A 48 16.53 20.19 -8.67
N ASP A 49 15.29 20.13 -8.16
CA ASP A 49 14.72 21.18 -7.32
C ASP A 49 15.11 21.05 -5.84
N MET A 50 15.83 19.98 -5.46
CA MET A 50 16.30 19.66 -4.09
C MET A 50 17.83 19.71 -3.99
N LEU A 51 18.49 18.61 -3.57
CA LEU A 51 19.95 18.54 -3.45
C LEU A 51 20.61 18.42 -4.84
N GLY A 52 19.86 18.04 -5.87
CA GLY A 52 20.33 17.95 -7.25
C GLY A 52 20.42 19.30 -7.97
N ARG A 53 20.17 20.42 -7.28
CA ARG A 53 20.16 21.75 -7.90
C ARG A 53 21.53 22.14 -8.43
N ASP A 54 21.59 22.55 -9.70
CA ASP A 54 22.84 22.92 -10.38
C ASP A 54 23.63 24.04 -9.69
N SER A 55 22.96 24.88 -8.89
CA SER A 55 23.61 25.94 -8.11
C SER A 55 24.40 25.43 -6.89
N PHE A 56 24.22 24.18 -6.48
CA PHE A 56 24.93 23.60 -5.34
C PHE A 56 26.31 23.10 -5.74
N PRO A 57 27.26 23.00 -4.77
CA PRO A 57 28.58 22.45 -5.02
C PRO A 57 28.50 21.04 -5.64
N THR A 58 29.42 20.72 -6.55
CA THR A 58 29.45 19.44 -7.29
C THR A 58 29.38 18.21 -6.37
N PHE A 59 29.95 18.28 -5.16
CA PHE A 59 29.87 17.14 -4.23
C PHE A 59 28.44 16.87 -3.74
N ILE A 60 27.62 17.92 -3.57
CA ILE A 60 26.21 17.81 -3.17
C ILE A 60 25.38 17.27 -4.33
N THR A 61 25.53 17.81 -5.54
CA THR A 61 24.79 17.33 -6.71
C THR A 61 25.17 15.89 -7.08
N LYS A 62 26.42 15.49 -6.84
CA LYS A 62 26.87 14.10 -6.98
C LYS A 62 26.30 13.19 -5.88
N LEU A 63 26.18 13.66 -4.64
CA LEU A 63 25.48 12.92 -3.59
C LEU A 63 23.99 12.74 -3.96
N ALA A 64 23.35 13.78 -4.49
CA ALA A 64 21.97 13.74 -4.95
C ALA A 64 21.75 12.68 -6.04
N SER A 65 22.67 12.55 -7.00
CA SER A 65 22.57 11.50 -8.02
C SER A 65 22.72 10.08 -7.44
N TYR A 66 23.57 9.90 -6.42
CA TYR A 66 23.66 8.61 -5.71
C TYR A 66 22.38 8.29 -4.94
N MET A 67 21.77 9.29 -4.29
CA MET A 67 20.49 9.14 -3.61
C MET A 67 19.39 8.76 -4.61
N SER A 68 19.29 9.48 -5.73
CA SER A 68 18.33 9.19 -6.79
C SER A 68 18.50 7.76 -7.34
N ALA A 69 19.73 7.33 -7.59
CA ALA A 69 20.03 5.97 -8.03
C ALA A 69 19.64 4.90 -6.99
N GLY A 70 19.95 5.14 -5.70
CA GLY A 70 19.61 4.22 -4.62
C GLY A 70 18.10 4.08 -4.40
N GLY A 71 17.36 5.20 -4.43
CA GLY A 71 15.91 5.19 -4.35
C GLY A 71 15.26 4.56 -5.58
N GLY A 72 15.77 4.87 -6.78
CA GLY A 72 15.35 4.27 -8.04
C GLY A 72 15.51 2.75 -8.04
N ALA A 73 16.62 2.23 -7.49
CA ALA A 73 16.84 0.78 -7.39
C ALA A 73 15.72 0.05 -6.62
N LEU A 74 15.13 0.67 -5.59
CA LEU A 74 13.99 0.10 -4.87
C LEU A 74 12.72 0.16 -5.72
N LEU A 75 12.43 1.30 -6.37
CA LEU A 75 11.26 1.48 -7.23
C LEU A 75 11.28 0.55 -8.46
N ASP A 76 12.44 0.40 -9.09
CA ASP A 76 12.62 -0.43 -10.29
C ASP A 76 12.52 -1.94 -9.98
N ASN A 77 12.74 -2.33 -8.71
CA ASN A 77 12.65 -3.72 -8.24
C ASN A 77 11.41 -4.00 -7.38
N MET A 78 10.43 -3.10 -7.36
CA MET A 78 9.18 -3.28 -6.60
C MET A 78 8.48 -4.63 -6.84
N PRO A 79 8.38 -5.16 -8.07
CA PRO A 79 7.80 -6.48 -8.30
C PRO A 79 8.48 -7.61 -7.51
N LEU A 80 9.81 -7.59 -7.46
CA LEU A 80 10.59 -8.59 -6.72
C LEU A 80 10.39 -8.44 -5.21
N LEU A 81 10.42 -7.20 -4.71
CA LEU A 81 10.15 -6.89 -3.31
C LEU A 81 8.76 -7.38 -2.89
N PHE A 82 7.74 -7.12 -3.72
CA PHE A 82 6.39 -7.64 -3.51
C PHE A 82 6.34 -9.16 -3.53
N CYS A 83 7.03 -9.82 -4.46
CA CYS A 83 7.13 -11.29 -4.49
C CYS A 83 7.66 -11.85 -3.16
N VAL A 84 8.79 -11.32 -2.68
CA VAL A 84 9.40 -11.75 -1.41
C VAL A 84 8.47 -11.47 -0.23
N GLY A 85 7.93 -10.24 -0.16
CA GLY A 85 7.05 -9.81 0.92
C GLY A 85 5.79 -10.66 1.04
N ILE A 86 5.15 -10.95 -0.10
CA ILE A 86 3.96 -11.80 -0.16
C ILE A 86 4.30 -13.25 0.15
N ALA A 87 5.41 -13.77 -0.37
CA ALA A 87 5.84 -15.13 -0.08
C ALA A 87 6.01 -15.36 1.44
N ILE A 88 6.67 -14.42 2.12
CA ILE A 88 6.88 -14.46 3.58
C ILE A 88 5.56 -14.28 4.32
N GLY A 89 4.78 -13.23 4.02
CA GLY A 89 3.58 -12.89 4.78
C GLY A 89 2.39 -13.84 4.54
N PHE A 90 2.32 -14.47 3.36
CA PHE A 90 1.26 -15.42 3.02
C PHE A 90 1.54 -16.84 3.53
N ALA A 91 2.81 -17.20 3.70
CA ALA A 91 3.18 -18.48 4.26
C ALA A 91 2.76 -18.58 5.73
N LYS A 92 2.06 -19.65 6.11
CA LYS A 92 1.66 -19.90 7.52
C LYS A 92 2.87 -19.95 8.47
N LYS A 93 4.01 -20.41 7.95
CA LYS A 93 5.34 -20.39 8.55
C LYS A 93 6.31 -20.03 7.45
N SER A 94 7.24 -19.14 7.72
CA SER A 94 8.27 -18.71 6.78
C SER A 94 9.62 -18.67 7.50
N ASP A 95 10.68 -18.84 6.74
CA ASP A 95 12.06 -18.56 7.15
C ASP A 95 12.84 -17.98 5.97
N GLY A 96 14.16 -17.77 6.13
CA GLY A 96 14.99 -17.20 5.07
C GLY A 96 14.94 -17.98 3.75
N SER A 97 14.63 -19.28 3.76
CA SER A 97 14.51 -20.06 2.52
C SER A 97 13.25 -19.74 1.72
N THR A 98 12.19 -19.22 2.36
CA THR A 98 10.99 -18.71 1.66
C THR A 98 11.35 -17.49 0.82
N ALA A 99 12.17 -16.58 1.34
CA ALA A 99 12.64 -15.40 0.63
C ALA A 99 13.53 -15.79 -0.57
N LEU A 100 14.49 -16.70 -0.35
CA LEU A 100 15.34 -17.20 -1.43
C LEU A 100 14.51 -17.85 -2.55
N ALA A 101 13.51 -18.66 -2.20
CA ALA A 101 12.63 -19.28 -3.18
C ALA A 101 11.82 -18.26 -3.99
N ALA A 102 11.42 -17.15 -3.36
CA ALA A 102 10.69 -16.07 -4.02
C ALA A 102 11.57 -15.34 -5.04
N VAL A 103 12.81 -15.01 -4.66
CA VAL A 103 13.80 -14.40 -5.56
C VAL A 103 14.08 -15.33 -6.74
N THR A 104 14.38 -16.60 -6.47
CA THR A 104 14.69 -17.59 -7.52
C THR A 104 13.53 -17.74 -8.50
N GLY A 105 12.30 -17.96 -8.00
CA GLY A 105 11.14 -18.12 -8.88
C GLY A 105 10.81 -16.87 -9.67
N TYR A 106 10.88 -15.70 -9.05
CA TYR A 106 10.56 -14.43 -9.70
C TYR A 106 11.58 -14.06 -10.79
N LEU A 107 12.88 -14.27 -10.56
CA LEU A 107 13.89 -13.98 -11.58
C LEU A 107 13.71 -14.85 -12.82
N VAL A 108 13.39 -16.14 -12.65
CA VAL A 108 13.08 -17.03 -13.79
C VAL A 108 11.81 -16.55 -14.50
N PHE A 109 10.74 -16.29 -13.74
CA PHE A 109 9.49 -15.74 -14.28
C PHE A 109 9.72 -14.47 -15.09
N GLN A 110 10.44 -13.49 -14.54
CA GLN A 110 10.73 -12.21 -15.18
C GLN A 110 11.52 -12.39 -16.47
N LYS A 111 12.56 -13.24 -16.47
CA LYS A 111 13.38 -13.46 -17.66
C LYS A 111 12.65 -14.21 -18.77
N VAL A 112 11.82 -15.19 -18.40
CA VAL A 112 10.98 -15.90 -19.37
C VAL A 112 9.92 -14.97 -19.94
N LEU A 113 9.25 -14.18 -19.10
CA LEU A 113 8.24 -13.23 -19.53
C LEU A 113 8.81 -12.17 -20.48
N ALA A 114 10.03 -11.69 -20.22
CA ALA A 114 10.72 -10.73 -21.09
C ALA A 114 11.10 -11.26 -22.48
N THR A 115 10.92 -12.55 -22.76
CA THR A 115 11.05 -13.11 -24.13
C THR A 115 9.83 -12.82 -25.01
N PHE A 116 8.71 -12.45 -24.40
CA PHE A 116 7.51 -11.98 -25.08
C PHE A 116 7.55 -10.46 -25.23
N THR A 117 6.75 -9.91 -26.14
CA THR A 117 6.69 -8.46 -26.40
C THR A 117 5.31 -7.88 -26.12
N ASP A 118 5.27 -6.61 -25.71
CA ASP A 118 4.07 -5.85 -25.47
C ASP A 118 3.96 -4.71 -26.50
N SER A 119 2.91 -4.73 -27.31
CA SER A 119 2.63 -3.71 -28.32
C SER A 119 2.04 -2.42 -27.74
N ASN A 120 1.55 -2.44 -26.50
CA ASN A 120 0.97 -1.28 -25.83
C ASN A 120 2.05 -0.38 -25.20
N LEU A 121 3.29 -0.85 -25.11
CA LEU A 121 4.40 -0.10 -24.57
C LEU A 121 5.18 0.62 -25.67
N PRO A 122 5.81 1.78 -25.36
CA PRO A 122 6.72 2.44 -26.29
C PRO A 122 7.83 1.50 -26.75
N LYS A 123 8.17 1.55 -28.04
CA LYS A 123 9.29 0.77 -28.59
C LYS A 123 10.60 1.13 -27.91
N VAL A 124 11.44 0.13 -27.68
CA VAL A 124 12.74 0.27 -27.02
C VAL A 124 13.84 0.24 -28.07
N ALA A 125 14.75 1.21 -27.98
CA ALA A 125 15.94 1.23 -28.81
C ALA A 125 16.86 0.05 -28.45
N ALA A 126 17.26 -0.71 -29.46
CA ALA A 126 18.24 -1.78 -29.35
C ALA A 126 19.29 -1.60 -30.44
N VAL A 127 20.55 -1.95 -30.14
CA VAL A 127 21.60 -1.99 -31.16
C VAL A 127 21.60 -3.38 -31.77
N ALA A 128 21.23 -3.46 -33.05
CA ALA A 128 21.34 -4.66 -33.86
C ALA A 128 22.22 -4.33 -35.08
N ASP A 129 23.27 -5.11 -35.30
CA ASP A 129 24.23 -4.93 -36.40
C ASP A 129 24.80 -3.52 -36.51
N GLY A 130 25.12 -2.91 -35.36
CA GLY A 130 25.69 -1.55 -35.28
C GLY A 130 24.71 -0.41 -35.60
N LYS A 131 23.41 -0.71 -35.77
CA LYS A 131 22.34 0.27 -35.99
C LYS A 131 21.38 0.31 -34.83
N ILE A 132 20.84 1.49 -34.54
CA ILE A 132 19.75 1.64 -33.57
C ILE A 132 18.45 1.20 -34.25
N VAL A 133 17.85 0.13 -33.75
CA VAL A 133 16.58 -0.44 -34.20
C VAL A 133 15.56 -0.31 -33.07
N MET A 134 14.33 0.09 -33.39
CA MET A 134 13.25 0.24 -32.40
C MET A 134 12.45 -1.06 -32.31
N ASN A 135 12.71 -1.85 -31.28
CA ASN A 135 12.04 -3.14 -31.04
C ASN A 135 10.80 -2.96 -30.17
N ALA A 136 9.86 -3.91 -30.27
CA ALA A 136 8.75 -3.98 -29.33
C ALA A 136 9.29 -4.20 -27.91
N ALA A 137 8.70 -3.53 -26.92
CA ALA A 137 9.16 -3.63 -25.54
C ALA A 137 8.92 -5.05 -25.00
N PRO A 138 9.81 -5.58 -24.15
CA PRO A 138 9.57 -6.84 -23.48
C PRO A 138 8.38 -6.73 -22.52
N VAL A 139 7.63 -7.81 -22.37
CA VAL A 139 6.53 -7.88 -21.41
C VAL A 139 7.04 -7.70 -19.99
N ASN A 140 6.36 -6.85 -19.22
CA ASN A 140 6.62 -6.64 -17.80
C ASN A 140 5.30 -6.69 -17.01
N ALA A 141 5.13 -7.73 -16.19
CA ALA A 141 3.95 -7.88 -15.35
C ALA A 141 3.94 -6.99 -14.10
N GLY A 142 4.99 -6.19 -13.87
CA GLY A 142 5.08 -5.25 -12.76
C GLY A 142 4.77 -5.91 -11.41
N VAL A 143 4.15 -5.13 -10.50
CA VAL A 143 3.79 -5.60 -9.16
C VAL A 143 2.82 -6.78 -9.21
N LEU A 144 1.94 -6.86 -10.23
CA LEU A 144 1.02 -7.99 -10.43
C LEU A 144 1.80 -9.31 -10.57
N GLY A 145 2.84 -9.34 -11.40
CA GLY A 145 3.70 -10.52 -11.55
C GLY A 145 4.37 -10.92 -10.24
N GLY A 146 4.82 -9.92 -9.46
CA GLY A 146 5.35 -10.11 -8.12
C GLY A 146 4.35 -10.76 -7.17
N VAL A 147 3.11 -10.28 -7.14
CA VAL A 147 2.02 -10.81 -6.30
C VAL A 147 1.73 -12.27 -6.63
N VAL A 148 1.56 -12.58 -7.92
CA VAL A 148 1.25 -13.95 -8.38
C VAL A 148 2.36 -14.91 -7.99
N MET A 149 3.61 -14.55 -8.29
CA MET A 149 4.76 -15.40 -7.95
C MET A 149 4.94 -15.54 -6.43
N GLY A 150 4.71 -14.47 -5.66
CA GLY A 150 4.78 -14.52 -4.19
C GLY A 150 3.77 -15.52 -3.60
N VAL A 151 2.53 -15.51 -4.09
CA VAL A 151 1.49 -16.47 -3.67
C VAL A 151 1.89 -17.89 -4.06
N VAL A 152 2.35 -18.10 -5.29
CA VAL A 152 2.79 -19.43 -5.77
C VAL A 152 3.91 -19.98 -4.91
N VAL A 153 4.93 -19.16 -4.63
CA VAL A 153 6.06 -19.53 -3.77
C VAL A 153 5.59 -19.86 -2.36
N ALA A 154 4.67 -19.07 -1.79
CA ALA A 154 4.12 -19.36 -0.47
C ALA A 154 3.36 -20.70 -0.43
N LEU A 155 2.62 -21.03 -1.49
CA LEU A 155 1.90 -22.31 -1.61
C LEU A 155 2.87 -23.49 -1.78
N LEU A 156 3.91 -23.33 -2.61
CA LEU A 156 4.97 -24.32 -2.77
C LEU A 156 5.72 -24.55 -1.46
N TYR A 157 6.06 -23.48 -0.74
CA TYR A 157 6.72 -23.57 0.55
C TYR A 157 5.86 -24.35 1.54
N GLN A 158 4.59 -23.96 1.72
CA GLN A 158 3.67 -24.64 2.65
C GLN A 158 3.52 -26.13 2.35
N LYS A 159 3.51 -26.50 1.07
CA LYS A 159 3.34 -27.89 0.64
C LYS A 159 4.63 -28.71 0.76
N PHE A 160 5.77 -28.14 0.39
CA PHE A 160 6.99 -28.92 0.11
C PHE A 160 8.16 -28.72 1.08
N TYR A 161 8.13 -27.74 1.98
CA TYR A 161 9.28 -27.41 2.86
C TYR A 161 9.76 -28.54 3.79
N ARG A 162 8.99 -29.63 3.96
CA ARG A 162 9.36 -30.81 4.76
C ARG A 162 9.43 -32.11 3.95
N THR A 163 9.35 -32.02 2.62
CA THR A 163 9.35 -33.19 1.74
C THR A 163 10.69 -33.91 1.83
N LYS A 164 10.67 -35.21 2.08
CA LYS A 164 11.88 -36.05 2.01
C LYS A 164 12.00 -36.62 0.60
N LEU A 165 13.20 -36.53 0.03
CA LEU A 165 13.54 -37.15 -1.26
C LEU A 165 14.31 -38.45 -1.02
N PRO A 166 14.43 -39.33 -2.03
CA PRO A 166 15.29 -40.51 -1.96
C PRO A 166 16.74 -40.15 -1.64
N ASP A 167 17.51 -41.08 -1.07
CA ASP A 167 18.85 -40.81 -0.53
C ASP A 167 19.81 -40.15 -1.54
N TRP A 168 19.78 -40.58 -2.80
CA TRP A 168 20.61 -40.00 -3.86
C TRP A 168 20.28 -38.52 -4.17
N ALA A 169 19.07 -38.08 -3.86
CA ALA A 169 18.59 -36.69 -4.00
C ALA A 169 18.38 -35.99 -2.65
N GLY A 170 18.80 -36.61 -1.53
CA GLY A 170 18.51 -36.16 -0.18
C GLY A 170 19.01 -34.74 0.12
N PHE A 171 20.09 -34.31 -0.55
CA PHE A 171 20.61 -32.95 -0.47
C PHE A 171 19.56 -31.87 -0.83
N PHE A 172 18.69 -32.17 -1.79
CA PHE A 172 17.65 -31.25 -2.28
C PHE A 172 16.35 -31.33 -1.47
N GLY A 173 16.27 -32.19 -0.45
CA GLY A 173 15.06 -32.37 0.35
C GLY A 173 14.70 -31.16 1.24
N GLY A 174 13.47 -31.17 1.72
CA GLY A 174 12.94 -30.21 2.67
C GLY A 174 12.89 -28.78 2.11
N ARG A 175 13.45 -27.84 2.85
CA ARG A 175 13.43 -26.40 2.51
C ARG A 175 14.20 -26.07 1.23
N ARG A 176 15.23 -26.85 0.91
CA ARG A 176 16.06 -26.66 -0.29
C ARG A 176 15.34 -27.03 -1.58
N LEU A 177 14.30 -27.87 -1.47
CA LEU A 177 13.45 -28.23 -2.61
C LEU A 177 12.64 -27.03 -3.11
N VAL A 178 12.24 -26.15 -2.20
CA VAL A 178 11.28 -25.08 -2.51
C VAL A 178 11.84 -24.09 -3.54
N PRO A 179 13.06 -23.54 -3.42
CA PRO A 179 13.63 -22.69 -4.47
C PRO A 179 13.69 -23.36 -5.85
N ILE A 180 13.98 -24.67 -5.90
CA ILE A 180 14.04 -25.43 -7.16
C ILE A 180 12.66 -25.50 -7.80
N LEU A 181 11.65 -25.88 -7.03
CA LEU A 181 10.26 -25.93 -7.50
C LEU A 181 9.77 -24.54 -7.91
N SER A 182 10.15 -23.49 -7.18
CA SER A 182 9.82 -22.10 -7.52
C SER A 182 10.43 -21.67 -8.85
N ALA A 183 11.64 -22.11 -9.19
CA ALA A 183 12.26 -21.85 -10.50
C ALA A 183 11.44 -22.46 -11.64
N PHE A 184 11.08 -23.75 -11.53
CA PHE A 184 10.25 -24.42 -12.53
C PHE A 184 8.84 -23.82 -12.61
N ALA A 185 8.24 -23.46 -11.48
CA ALA A 185 6.96 -22.76 -11.47
C ALA A 185 7.06 -21.39 -12.15
N GLY A 186 8.14 -20.64 -11.91
CA GLY A 186 8.41 -19.36 -12.58
C GLY A 186 8.52 -19.51 -14.10
N LEU A 187 9.18 -20.56 -14.58
CA LEU A 187 9.25 -20.90 -16.00
C LEU A 187 7.85 -21.13 -16.59
N VAL A 188 7.08 -22.05 -15.98
CA VAL A 188 5.75 -22.40 -16.49
C VAL A 188 4.81 -21.20 -16.46
N ILE A 189 4.77 -20.47 -15.34
CA ILE A 189 3.90 -19.31 -15.18
C ILE A 189 4.33 -18.18 -16.11
N GLY A 190 5.63 -17.97 -16.33
CA GLY A 190 6.15 -16.98 -17.27
C GLY A 190 5.70 -17.24 -18.71
N ILE A 191 5.76 -18.50 -19.16
CA ILE A 191 5.25 -18.91 -20.47
C ILE A 191 3.74 -18.66 -20.55
N VAL A 192 2.98 -19.11 -19.55
CA VAL A 192 1.52 -18.93 -19.53
C VAL A 192 1.15 -17.44 -19.56
N PHE A 193 1.80 -16.61 -18.73
CA PHE A 193 1.59 -15.16 -18.72
C PHE A 193 1.92 -14.53 -20.07
N GLY A 194 3.06 -14.89 -20.67
CA GLY A 194 3.47 -14.38 -21.98
C GLY A 194 2.48 -14.71 -23.09
N LEU A 195 1.97 -15.95 -23.11
CA LEU A 195 0.97 -16.38 -24.11
C LEU A 195 -0.37 -15.67 -23.97
N ILE A 196 -0.81 -15.38 -22.73
CA ILE A 196 -2.08 -14.65 -22.49
C ILE A 196 -1.90 -13.13 -22.47
N TRP A 197 -0.66 -12.63 -22.48
CA TRP A 197 -0.35 -11.20 -22.33
C TRP A 197 -1.03 -10.29 -23.36
N PRO A 198 -1.17 -10.66 -24.65
CA PRO A 198 -1.86 -9.79 -25.61
C PRO A 198 -3.28 -9.42 -25.18
N VAL A 199 -3.98 -10.32 -24.48
CA VAL A 199 -5.31 -10.07 -23.91
C VAL A 199 -5.19 -9.40 -22.54
N LEU A 200 -4.37 -9.96 -21.65
CA LEU A 200 -4.23 -9.49 -20.27
C LEU A 200 -3.64 -8.07 -20.20
N GLY A 201 -2.51 -7.84 -20.88
CA GLY A 201 -1.80 -6.57 -20.95
C GLY A 201 -2.65 -5.47 -21.58
N THR A 202 -3.35 -5.75 -22.69
CA THR A 202 -4.28 -4.80 -23.31
C THR A 202 -5.45 -4.47 -22.38
N GLY A 203 -6.01 -5.46 -21.68
CA GLY A 203 -7.04 -5.24 -20.67
C GLY A 203 -6.56 -4.35 -19.51
N LEU A 204 -5.34 -4.61 -19.00
CA LEU A 204 -4.74 -3.80 -17.94
C LEU A 204 -4.41 -2.39 -18.41
N HIS A 205 -3.90 -2.22 -19.63
CA HIS A 205 -3.63 -0.90 -20.21
C HIS A 205 -4.91 -0.08 -20.34
N ASN A 206 -5.95 -0.64 -20.97
CA ASN A 206 -7.24 0.02 -21.12
C ASN A 206 -7.89 0.36 -19.78
N PHE A 207 -7.79 -0.54 -18.79
CA PHE A 207 -8.27 -0.28 -17.45
C PHE A 207 -7.47 0.83 -16.77
N GLY A 208 -6.16 0.88 -16.96
CA GLY A 208 -5.29 1.96 -16.48
C GLY A 208 -5.65 3.31 -17.08
N GLU A 209 -5.80 3.39 -18.39
CA GLU A 209 -6.21 4.61 -19.10
C GLU A 209 -7.62 5.06 -18.70
N TRP A 210 -8.56 4.12 -18.58
CA TRP A 210 -9.91 4.42 -18.06
C TRP A 210 -9.85 4.99 -16.64
N LEU A 211 -9.01 4.40 -15.79
CA LEU A 211 -8.86 4.83 -14.41
C LEU A 211 -8.28 6.24 -14.36
N VAL A 212 -7.21 6.54 -15.09
CA VAL A 212 -6.65 7.90 -15.19
C VAL A 212 -7.67 8.88 -15.81
N GLY A 213 -8.44 8.44 -16.81
CA GLY A 213 -9.48 9.24 -17.46
C GLY A 213 -10.74 9.48 -16.60
N SER A 214 -10.90 8.78 -15.48
CA SER A 214 -12.11 8.86 -14.64
C SER A 214 -12.25 10.18 -13.85
N GLY A 215 -11.20 11.00 -13.83
CA GLY A 215 -11.17 12.33 -13.23
C GLY A 215 -11.60 12.36 -11.77
N ALA A 216 -12.31 13.42 -11.38
CA ALA A 216 -12.69 13.67 -9.99
C ALA A 216 -13.62 12.58 -9.43
N VAL A 217 -14.54 12.07 -10.27
CA VAL A 217 -15.47 11.02 -9.86
C VAL A 217 -14.72 9.74 -9.50
N GLY A 218 -13.77 9.31 -10.34
CA GLY A 218 -13.00 8.10 -10.03
C GLY A 218 -12.02 8.28 -8.88
N ALA A 219 -11.43 9.47 -8.70
CA ALA A 219 -10.65 9.79 -7.49
C ALA A 219 -11.52 9.63 -6.23
N GLY A 220 -12.76 10.11 -6.27
CA GLY A 220 -13.72 9.96 -5.17
C GLY A 220 -14.10 8.51 -4.89
N ILE A 221 -14.47 7.74 -5.92
CA ILE A 221 -14.80 6.31 -5.78
C ILE A 221 -13.62 5.55 -5.18
N PHE A 222 -12.40 5.82 -5.66
CA PHE A 222 -11.18 5.22 -5.13
C PHE A 222 -10.99 5.56 -3.64
N GLY A 223 -11.19 6.81 -3.24
CA GLY A 223 -11.12 7.22 -1.83
C GLY A 223 -12.09 6.46 -0.93
N VAL A 224 -13.36 6.32 -1.35
CA VAL A 224 -14.37 5.56 -0.59
C VAL A 224 -13.98 4.09 -0.50
N ALA A 225 -13.62 3.47 -1.63
CA ALA A 225 -13.25 2.06 -1.69
C ALA A 225 -11.99 1.77 -0.84
N ASN A 226 -11.01 2.66 -0.88
CA ASN A 226 -9.79 2.56 -0.09
C ASN A 226 -10.11 2.49 1.41
N ARG A 227 -10.92 3.42 1.93
CA ARG A 227 -11.34 3.40 3.34
C ARG A 227 -12.18 2.16 3.67
N ALA A 228 -13.16 1.82 2.83
CA ALA A 228 -14.02 0.65 3.05
C ALA A 228 -13.26 -0.69 3.17
N LEU A 229 -12.07 -0.79 2.58
CA LEU A 229 -11.26 -2.01 2.56
C LEU A 229 -10.19 -2.10 3.67
N ILE A 230 -9.99 -1.05 4.47
CA ILE A 230 -9.08 -1.07 5.64
C ILE A 230 -9.45 -2.14 6.68
N PRO A 231 -10.73 -2.36 7.06
CA PRO A 231 -11.10 -3.37 8.07
C PRO A 231 -10.59 -4.79 7.77
N ILE A 232 -10.36 -5.09 6.48
CA ILE A 232 -9.89 -6.39 6.01
C ILE A 232 -8.48 -6.32 5.40
N GLY A 233 -7.81 -5.16 5.47
CA GLY A 233 -6.45 -4.94 4.94
C GLY A 233 -6.36 -4.97 3.41
N MET A 234 -7.49 -5.01 2.69
CA MET A 234 -7.52 -5.17 1.23
C MET A 234 -7.27 -3.87 0.47
N HIS A 235 -7.23 -2.74 1.18
CA HIS A 235 -6.93 -1.44 0.59
C HIS A 235 -5.52 -1.40 -0.03
N HIS A 236 -4.53 -2.12 0.52
CA HIS A 236 -3.21 -2.24 -0.11
C HIS A 236 -3.28 -2.92 -1.50
N LEU A 237 -4.17 -3.90 -1.68
CA LEU A 237 -4.38 -4.52 -2.99
C LEU A 237 -5.03 -3.52 -3.95
N LEU A 238 -6.06 -2.80 -3.48
CA LEU A 238 -6.69 -1.73 -4.26
C LEU A 238 -5.66 -0.69 -4.70
N ASN A 239 -4.79 -0.26 -3.80
CA ASN A 239 -3.74 0.73 -4.03
C ASN A 239 -2.67 0.26 -5.02
N SER A 240 -2.41 -1.06 -5.08
CA SER A 240 -1.28 -1.60 -5.83
C SER A 240 -1.35 -1.30 -7.33
N PHE A 241 -2.55 -1.20 -7.89
CA PHE A 241 -2.70 -0.89 -9.30
C PHE A 241 -2.63 0.62 -9.59
N PRO A 242 -3.47 1.50 -8.98
CA PRO A 242 -3.44 2.93 -9.28
C PRO A 242 -2.08 3.57 -8.98
N TRP A 243 -1.47 3.23 -7.83
CA TRP A 243 -0.24 3.88 -7.40
C TRP A 243 1.02 3.39 -8.12
N PHE A 244 1.07 2.13 -8.56
CA PHE A 244 2.29 1.54 -9.14
C PHE A 244 2.18 1.13 -10.60
N GLN A 245 0.98 1.12 -11.19
CA GLN A 245 0.76 0.60 -12.56
C GLN A 245 -0.12 1.50 -13.44
N ALA A 246 -1.03 2.31 -12.89
CA ALA A 246 -1.96 3.08 -13.70
C ALA A 246 -1.29 4.24 -14.48
N GLY A 247 -1.49 4.22 -15.79
CA GLY A 247 -0.94 5.18 -16.75
C GLY A 247 0.59 5.13 -16.86
N SER A 248 1.12 5.88 -17.82
CA SER A 248 2.56 5.98 -18.06
C SER A 248 2.99 7.40 -18.43
N TYR A 249 4.17 7.81 -17.95
CA TYR A 249 4.80 9.09 -18.28
C TYR A 249 6.32 8.91 -18.32
N GLU A 250 6.96 9.21 -19.46
CA GLU A 250 8.41 9.10 -19.65
C GLU A 250 9.03 7.76 -19.17
N GLY A 251 8.33 6.64 -19.41
CA GLY A 251 8.78 5.31 -19.00
C GLY A 251 8.58 4.98 -17.52
N LYS A 252 7.96 5.86 -16.73
CA LYS A 252 7.48 5.60 -15.37
C LYS A 252 5.99 5.25 -15.41
N SER A 253 5.57 4.28 -14.58
CA SER A 253 4.18 3.80 -14.50
C SER A 253 3.65 3.90 -13.08
N GLY A 254 2.35 4.14 -12.95
CA GLY A 254 1.70 4.35 -11.65
C GLY A 254 1.77 5.79 -11.15
N ASP A 255 0.73 6.18 -10.43
CA ASP A 255 0.50 7.57 -10.00
C ASP A 255 1.67 8.15 -9.19
N ILE A 256 2.30 7.35 -8.33
CA ILE A 256 3.45 7.78 -7.51
C ILE A 256 4.65 8.11 -8.38
N ALA A 257 5.09 7.16 -9.22
CA ALA A 257 6.30 7.33 -10.01
C ALA A 257 6.13 8.40 -11.08
N ARG A 258 4.92 8.53 -11.65
CA ARG A 258 4.57 9.61 -12.59
C ARG A 258 4.60 10.97 -11.94
N PHE A 259 4.01 11.13 -10.75
CA PHE A 259 4.06 12.39 -10.00
C PHE A 259 5.50 12.79 -9.66
N LEU A 260 6.31 11.86 -9.15
CA LEU A 260 7.73 12.12 -8.83
C LEU A 260 8.58 12.44 -10.07
N GLN A 261 8.15 12.02 -11.26
CA GLN A 261 8.75 12.36 -12.56
C GLN A 261 8.25 13.71 -13.13
N GLY A 262 7.28 14.36 -12.45
CA GLY A 262 6.75 15.66 -12.86
C GLY A 262 5.57 15.58 -13.85
N ASP A 263 4.89 14.45 -13.97
CA ASP A 263 3.70 14.32 -14.81
C ASP A 263 2.57 15.25 -14.31
N PRO A 264 2.13 16.25 -15.11
CA PRO A 264 1.06 17.16 -14.71
C PRO A 264 -0.31 16.47 -14.61
N SER A 265 -0.47 15.25 -15.10
CA SER A 265 -1.71 14.46 -15.01
C SER A 265 -1.71 13.43 -13.88
N ALA A 266 -0.66 13.38 -13.06
CA ALA A 266 -0.55 12.49 -11.91
C ALA A 266 -1.01 13.16 -10.59
N GLY A 267 -1.18 12.33 -9.55
CA GLY A 267 -1.66 12.70 -8.22
C GLY A 267 -3.15 12.40 -7.98
N GLN A 268 -3.88 11.91 -9.00
CA GLN A 268 -5.33 11.70 -8.95
C GLN A 268 -5.77 10.77 -7.82
N PHE A 269 -5.01 9.71 -7.57
CA PHE A 269 -5.27 8.71 -6.54
C PHE A 269 -4.49 8.99 -5.25
N MET A 270 -3.98 10.22 -5.08
CA MET A 270 -3.07 10.57 -4.01
C MET A 270 -3.47 11.86 -3.29
N THR A 271 -3.74 12.93 -4.03
CA THR A 271 -3.85 14.30 -3.48
C THR A 271 -4.91 14.45 -2.39
N GLY A 272 -6.06 13.81 -2.52
CA GLY A 272 -7.15 13.96 -1.55
C GLY A 272 -6.93 13.25 -0.22
N PHE A 273 -5.85 12.50 -0.05
CA PHE A 273 -5.50 11.96 1.26
C PHE A 273 -4.90 13.01 2.19
N PHE A 274 -4.19 14.02 1.68
CA PHE A 274 -3.56 15.06 2.50
C PHE A 274 -4.57 15.80 3.41
N PRO A 275 -5.73 16.29 2.92
CA PRO A 275 -6.75 16.89 3.78
C PRO A 275 -7.22 15.97 4.92
N ILE A 276 -7.31 14.66 4.64
CA ILE A 276 -7.83 13.70 5.60
C ILE A 276 -6.79 13.36 6.67
N MET A 277 -5.57 12.99 6.23
CA MET A 277 -4.51 12.48 7.09
C MET A 277 -3.90 13.59 7.94
N MET A 278 -3.67 14.78 7.37
CA MET A 278 -3.03 15.90 8.06
C MET A 278 -4.00 16.73 8.90
N PHE A 279 -5.28 16.79 8.55
CA PHE A 279 -6.19 17.76 9.19
C PHE A 279 -7.44 17.09 9.76
N ALA A 280 -8.16 16.32 8.95
CA ALA A 280 -9.45 15.76 9.34
C ALA A 280 -9.35 14.77 10.52
N LEU A 281 -8.44 13.79 10.45
CA LEU A 281 -8.24 12.80 11.51
C LEU A 281 -7.63 13.37 12.79
N PRO A 282 -6.63 14.27 12.74
CA PRO A 282 -6.21 15.03 13.93
C PRO A 282 -7.35 15.82 14.59
N ALA A 283 -8.26 16.40 13.81
CA ALA A 283 -9.43 17.08 14.34
C ALA A 283 -10.45 16.11 14.97
N ALA A 284 -10.62 14.91 14.41
CA ALA A 284 -11.40 13.83 15.02
C ALA A 284 -10.80 13.38 16.36
N CYS A 285 -9.46 13.24 16.44
CA CYS A 285 -8.75 12.99 17.69
C CYS A 285 -9.06 14.08 18.74
N LEU A 286 -9.01 15.36 18.35
CA LEU A 286 -9.38 16.46 19.26
C LEU A 286 -10.83 16.36 19.74
N ALA A 287 -11.77 16.00 18.85
CA ALA A 287 -13.17 15.79 19.22
C ALA A 287 -13.34 14.64 20.24
N ILE A 288 -12.61 13.53 20.08
CA ILE A 288 -12.58 12.41 21.02
C ILE A 288 -12.08 12.88 22.40
N VAL A 289 -10.98 13.63 22.46
CA VAL A 289 -10.44 14.18 23.72
C VAL A 289 -11.45 15.08 24.42
N HIS A 290 -12.13 15.96 23.68
CA HIS A 290 -13.13 16.84 24.26
C HIS A 290 -14.37 16.09 24.76
N CYS A 291 -14.72 14.96 24.14
CA CYS A 291 -15.83 14.10 24.56
C CYS A 291 -15.47 13.10 25.67
N ALA A 292 -14.18 12.87 25.95
CA ALA A 292 -13.75 12.02 27.06
C ALA A 292 -14.22 12.60 28.41
N ARG A 293 -14.43 11.71 29.39
CA ARG A 293 -14.77 12.11 30.76
C ARG A 293 -13.66 12.99 31.35
N PRO A 294 -13.98 14.01 32.18
CA PRO A 294 -13.00 14.97 32.71
C PRO A 294 -11.77 14.30 33.35
N GLU A 295 -11.99 13.25 34.12
CA GLU A 295 -10.97 12.48 34.84
C GLU A 295 -10.02 11.69 33.91
N ARG A 296 -10.48 11.31 32.71
CA ARG A 296 -9.69 10.54 31.72
C ARG A 296 -9.07 11.43 30.64
N ARG A 297 -9.52 12.68 30.52
CA ARG A 297 -9.14 13.59 29.43
C ARG A 297 -7.63 13.79 29.29
N LYS A 298 -6.86 13.73 30.40
CA LYS A 298 -5.39 13.82 30.35
C LYS A 298 -4.75 12.61 29.67
N VAL A 299 -5.16 11.39 30.05
CA VAL A 299 -4.64 10.14 29.47
C VAL A 299 -5.06 10.01 28.02
N VAL A 300 -6.34 10.24 27.72
CA VAL A 300 -6.88 10.21 26.36
C VAL A 300 -6.26 11.32 25.50
N GLY A 301 -6.03 12.50 26.07
CA GLY A 301 -5.34 13.61 25.43
C GLY A 301 -3.95 13.23 24.95
N GLY A 302 -3.13 12.62 25.82
CA GLY A 302 -1.80 12.14 25.45
C GLY A 302 -1.84 11.08 24.35
N MET A 303 -2.75 10.10 24.47
CA MET A 303 -2.94 9.04 23.47
C MET A 303 -3.36 9.62 22.11
N MET A 304 -4.44 10.39 22.07
CA MET A 304 -4.98 10.97 20.83
C MET A 304 -4.00 11.96 20.19
N PHE A 305 -3.24 12.72 20.98
CA PHE A 305 -2.17 13.57 20.45
C PHE A 305 -1.09 12.75 19.75
N SER A 306 -0.63 11.65 20.37
CA SER A 306 0.37 10.78 19.74
C SER A 306 -0.13 10.19 18.42
N LEU A 307 -1.38 9.68 18.40
CA LEU A 307 -1.96 9.13 17.17
C LEU A 307 -2.13 10.21 16.09
N ALA A 308 -2.63 11.39 16.47
CA ALA A 308 -2.80 12.53 15.57
C ALA A 308 -1.46 13.01 15.00
N ALA A 309 -0.41 13.07 15.82
CA ALA A 309 0.93 13.44 15.38
C ALA A 309 1.50 12.40 14.40
N THR A 310 1.29 11.10 14.66
CA THR A 310 1.67 10.04 13.70
C THR A 310 0.94 10.24 12.36
N ALA A 311 -0.38 10.37 12.35
CA ALA A 311 -1.14 10.59 11.12
C ALA A 311 -0.73 11.89 10.40
N PHE A 312 -0.52 12.98 11.15
CA PHE A 312 -0.08 14.26 10.58
C PHE A 312 1.29 14.15 9.93
N VAL A 313 2.27 13.57 10.62
CA VAL A 313 3.67 13.54 10.14
C VAL A 313 3.86 12.50 9.04
N THR A 314 3.35 11.29 9.25
CA THR A 314 3.66 10.13 8.40
C THR A 314 2.50 9.66 7.53
N GLY A 315 1.30 10.20 7.70
CA GLY A 315 0.09 9.78 7.00
C GLY A 315 -0.47 8.42 7.45
N VAL A 316 0.07 7.80 8.50
CA VAL A 316 -0.45 6.51 9.01
C VAL A 316 -1.72 6.74 9.82
N THR A 317 -2.85 6.21 9.35
CA THR A 317 -4.18 6.52 9.92
C THR A 317 -4.80 5.38 10.70
N GLU A 318 -4.36 4.15 10.46
CA GLU A 318 -4.95 2.93 10.99
C GLU A 318 -5.08 2.97 12.52
N PRO A 319 -4.08 3.42 13.30
CA PRO A 319 -4.21 3.50 14.75
C PRO A 319 -5.37 4.40 15.21
N ILE A 320 -5.68 5.49 14.47
CA ILE A 320 -6.82 6.37 14.78
C ILE A 320 -8.12 5.69 14.34
N GLU A 321 -8.18 5.19 13.11
CA GLU A 321 -9.38 4.57 12.55
C GLU A 321 -9.85 3.38 13.40
N PHE A 322 -8.91 2.61 13.96
CA PHE A 322 -9.20 1.45 14.80
C PHE A 322 -9.88 1.83 16.13
N THR A 323 -9.74 3.09 16.58
CA THR A 323 -10.41 3.56 17.81
C THR A 323 -11.91 3.72 17.67
N PHE A 324 -12.44 3.85 16.44
CA PHE A 324 -13.86 4.10 16.22
C PHE A 324 -14.51 3.17 15.18
N MET A 325 -13.76 2.53 14.30
CA MET A 325 -14.35 1.78 13.18
C MET A 325 -15.25 0.60 13.61
N PHE A 326 -14.91 -0.08 14.70
CA PHE A 326 -15.65 -1.23 15.20
C PHE A 326 -16.77 -0.84 16.17
N ILE A 327 -16.58 0.25 16.91
CA ILE A 327 -17.56 0.76 17.89
C ILE A 327 -18.59 1.70 17.25
N ALA A 328 -18.27 2.32 16.10
CA ALA A 328 -19.12 3.26 15.39
C ALA A 328 -19.06 3.06 13.86
N PRO A 329 -19.60 1.95 13.31
CA PRO A 329 -19.53 1.64 11.88
C PRO A 329 -20.15 2.72 10.98
N ALA A 330 -21.23 3.37 11.43
CA ALA A 330 -21.85 4.47 10.69
C ALA A 330 -20.93 5.70 10.58
N LEU A 331 -20.22 6.03 11.67
CA LEU A 331 -19.23 7.12 11.68
C LEU A 331 -18.04 6.78 10.77
N TYR A 332 -17.66 5.50 10.71
CA TYR A 332 -16.65 5.00 9.78
C TYR A 332 -17.10 5.09 8.32
N ALA A 333 -18.36 4.78 8.01
CA ALA A 333 -18.91 4.96 6.67
C ALA A 333 -18.91 6.44 6.25
N ILE A 334 -19.26 7.35 7.17
CA ILE A 334 -19.15 8.80 6.93
C ILE A 334 -17.70 9.20 6.65
N HIS A 335 -16.74 8.71 7.45
CA HIS A 335 -15.32 8.92 7.22
C HIS A 335 -14.90 8.46 5.81
N ALA A 336 -15.33 7.26 5.38
CA ALA A 336 -15.02 6.75 4.05
C ALA A 336 -15.59 7.63 2.92
N VAL A 337 -16.85 8.06 3.05
CA VAL A 337 -17.49 8.97 2.09
C VAL A 337 -16.76 10.31 2.04
N LEU A 338 -16.43 10.89 3.19
CA LEU A 338 -15.73 12.18 3.25
C LEU A 338 -14.30 12.09 2.69
N THR A 339 -13.61 10.96 2.84
CA THR A 339 -12.35 10.73 2.12
C THR A 339 -12.56 10.73 0.61
N GLY A 340 -13.60 10.07 0.11
CA GLY A 340 -13.97 10.16 -1.30
C GLY A 340 -14.29 11.59 -1.75
N VAL A 341 -15.03 12.36 -0.96
CA VAL A 341 -15.32 13.77 -1.25
C VAL A 341 -14.03 14.59 -1.31
N SER A 342 -13.10 14.38 -0.39
CA SER A 342 -11.79 15.03 -0.40
C SER A 342 -11.04 14.74 -1.71
N MET A 343 -10.95 13.47 -2.10
CA MET A 343 -10.31 13.02 -3.35
C MET A 343 -10.94 13.65 -4.59
N ALA A 344 -12.27 13.62 -4.70
CA ALA A 344 -12.96 14.22 -5.82
C ALA A 344 -12.77 15.75 -5.86
N LEU A 345 -12.91 16.41 -4.71
CA LEU A 345 -12.85 17.86 -4.61
C LEU A 345 -11.45 18.39 -4.93
N THR A 346 -10.39 17.84 -4.32
CA THR A 346 -9.02 18.33 -4.57
C THR A 346 -8.63 18.16 -6.03
N TRP A 347 -9.03 17.05 -6.65
CA TRP A 347 -8.78 16.82 -8.07
C TRP A 347 -9.60 17.76 -8.96
N ALA A 348 -10.89 17.98 -8.66
CA ALA A 348 -11.75 18.91 -9.40
C ALA A 348 -11.25 20.36 -9.32
N LEU A 349 -10.65 20.75 -8.20
CA LEU A 349 -10.02 22.06 -8.01
C LEU A 349 -8.62 22.18 -8.63
N GLY A 350 -8.14 21.13 -9.31
CA GLY A 350 -6.84 21.11 -9.97
C GLY A 350 -5.65 21.10 -9.00
N MET A 351 -5.87 20.80 -7.72
CA MET A 351 -4.80 20.65 -6.73
C MET A 351 -4.09 19.32 -6.99
N LYS A 352 -2.77 19.31 -6.86
CA LYS A 352 -1.95 18.12 -7.09
C LYS A 352 -0.84 18.06 -6.08
N ASP A 353 -0.80 16.96 -5.38
CA ASP A 353 0.33 16.56 -4.55
C ASP A 353 0.42 15.04 -4.54
N GLY A 354 1.61 14.53 -4.25
CA GLY A 354 1.91 13.11 -4.21
C GLY A 354 2.68 12.75 -2.95
N PHE A 355 2.86 11.46 -2.72
CA PHE A 355 3.52 10.89 -1.56
C PHE A 355 4.29 9.65 -1.95
N GLY A 356 5.36 9.41 -1.21
CA GLY A 356 6.17 8.20 -1.29
C GLY A 356 5.69 7.07 -0.40
N PHE A 357 5.04 7.41 0.71
CA PHE A 357 4.60 6.45 1.72
C PHE A 357 3.11 6.59 2.05
N SER A 358 2.72 7.71 2.67
CA SER A 358 1.33 7.97 3.05
C SER A 358 1.19 9.45 3.35
N ALA A 359 0.28 10.13 2.65
CA ALA A 359 0.07 11.59 2.52
C ALA A 359 0.17 12.46 3.81
N GLY A 360 1.30 12.43 4.48
CA GLY A 360 1.61 13.17 5.69
C GLY A 360 2.43 14.42 5.40
N ALA A 361 2.71 15.19 6.44
CA ALA A 361 3.45 16.45 6.38
C ALA A 361 4.82 16.27 5.72
N VAL A 362 5.51 15.15 5.96
CA VAL A 362 6.80 14.87 5.32
C VAL A 362 6.66 14.88 3.80
N ASP A 363 5.71 14.11 3.25
CA ASP A 363 5.47 14.06 1.80
C ASP A 363 5.02 15.42 1.26
N TYR A 364 4.09 16.10 1.95
CA TYR A 364 3.56 17.40 1.56
C TYR A 364 4.67 18.46 1.42
N PHE A 365 5.51 18.59 2.45
CA PHE A 365 6.60 19.58 2.44
C PHE A 365 7.69 19.22 1.45
N LEU A 366 7.99 17.93 1.32
CA LEU A 366 9.00 17.44 0.39
C LEU A 366 8.58 17.67 -1.07
N ASN A 367 7.29 17.69 -1.37
CA ASN A 367 6.79 17.83 -2.74
C ASN A 367 6.36 19.25 -3.12
N LEU A 368 6.53 20.26 -2.25
CA LEU A 368 6.15 21.66 -2.55
C LEU A 368 6.71 22.21 -3.87
N GLY A 369 7.91 21.78 -4.28
CA GLY A 369 8.53 22.20 -5.54
C GLY A 369 7.88 21.65 -6.81
N ILE A 370 7.12 20.57 -6.69
CA ILE A 370 6.45 19.87 -7.81
C ILE A 370 4.91 19.80 -7.66
N ALA A 371 4.38 20.23 -6.51
CA ALA A 371 2.95 20.28 -6.22
C ALA A 371 2.24 21.42 -6.97
N THR A 372 0.96 21.22 -7.28
CA THR A 372 0.06 22.25 -7.83
C THR A 372 -0.90 22.74 -6.75
N ASN A 373 -0.87 24.04 -6.46
CA ASN A 373 -1.70 24.70 -5.44
C ASN A 373 -1.65 24.03 -4.03
N PRO A 374 -0.46 23.83 -3.44
CA PRO A 374 -0.33 23.20 -2.11
C PRO A 374 -1.01 24.02 -1.00
N LEU A 375 -0.96 25.35 -1.05
CA LEU A 375 -1.65 26.21 -0.07
C LEU A 375 -3.18 26.01 -0.11
N GLY A 376 -3.75 25.89 -1.30
CA GLY A 376 -5.16 25.56 -1.47
C GLY A 376 -5.49 24.17 -0.91
N LEU A 377 -4.60 23.19 -1.09
CA LEU A 377 -4.75 21.85 -0.52
C LEU A 377 -4.77 21.88 1.02
N ALA A 378 -3.86 22.64 1.63
CA ALA A 378 -3.85 22.84 3.09
C ALA A 378 -5.12 23.56 3.57
N LEU A 379 -5.62 24.54 2.83
CA LEU A 379 -6.88 25.23 3.16
C LEU A 379 -8.08 24.29 3.13
N VAL A 380 -8.19 23.44 2.10
CA VAL A 380 -9.19 22.37 2.04
C VAL A 380 -9.04 21.44 3.24
N GLY A 381 -7.81 21.08 3.60
CA GLY A 381 -7.50 20.36 4.83
C GLY A 381 -8.10 21.01 6.09
N LEU A 382 -7.87 22.30 6.30
CA LEU A 382 -8.45 23.04 7.43
C LEU A 382 -9.98 23.03 7.41
N CYS A 383 -10.61 23.15 6.24
CA CYS A 383 -12.07 22.99 6.12
C CYS A 383 -12.52 21.59 6.54
N PHE A 384 -11.83 20.54 6.10
CA PHE A 384 -12.10 19.16 6.51
C PHE A 384 -11.87 18.93 8.01
N ALA A 385 -10.89 19.59 8.64
CA ALA A 385 -10.71 19.56 10.08
C ALA A 385 -11.95 20.09 10.83
N VAL A 386 -12.50 21.22 10.39
CA VAL A 386 -13.73 21.78 10.98
C VAL A 386 -14.90 20.81 10.82
N VAL A 387 -15.10 20.29 9.59
CA VAL A 387 -16.17 19.31 9.30
C VAL A 387 -16.05 18.07 10.17
N TYR A 388 -14.86 17.48 10.27
CA TYR A 388 -14.62 16.29 11.07
C TYR A 388 -14.81 16.54 12.56
N TYR A 389 -14.27 17.64 13.09
CA TYR A 389 -14.45 17.99 14.50
C TYR A 389 -15.93 18.08 14.87
N VAL A 390 -16.72 18.79 14.06
CA VAL A 390 -18.16 18.96 14.28
C VAL A 390 -18.90 17.63 14.18
N ILE A 391 -18.68 16.85 13.12
CA ILE A 391 -19.33 15.55 12.91
C ILE A 391 -19.01 14.58 14.04
N PHE A 392 -17.73 14.43 14.41
CA PHE A 392 -17.32 13.53 15.48
C PHE A 392 -17.90 13.98 16.81
N ARG A 393 -17.77 15.26 17.17
CA ARG A 393 -18.29 15.76 18.45
C ARG A 393 -19.81 15.60 18.54
N PHE A 394 -20.54 15.90 17.46
CA PHE A 394 -21.97 15.70 17.40
C PHE A 394 -22.33 14.22 17.52
N ALA A 395 -21.73 13.35 16.72
CA ALA A 395 -22.05 11.92 16.72
C ALA A 395 -21.75 11.26 18.07
N ILE A 396 -20.58 11.55 18.66
CA ILE A 396 -20.16 10.99 19.95
C ILE A 396 -21.15 11.39 21.06
N THR A 397 -21.54 12.67 21.11
CA THR A 397 -22.42 13.18 22.17
C THR A 397 -23.88 12.81 21.95
N LYS A 398 -24.39 12.87 20.71
CA LYS A 398 -25.79 12.58 20.38
C LYS A 398 -26.14 11.10 20.50
N PHE A 399 -25.25 10.23 20.06
CA PHE A 399 -25.48 8.77 20.05
C PHE A 399 -24.76 8.05 21.20
N ASN A 400 -24.12 8.79 22.11
CA ASN A 400 -23.35 8.27 23.23
C ASN A 400 -22.35 7.18 22.81
N ILE A 401 -21.57 7.45 21.76
CA ILE A 401 -20.59 6.50 21.24
C ILE A 401 -19.49 6.27 22.30
N PRO A 402 -19.13 5.01 22.62
CA PRO A 402 -18.13 4.69 23.64
C PRO A 402 -16.70 4.85 23.08
N THR A 403 -16.35 6.06 22.62
CA THR A 403 -14.98 6.37 22.19
C THR A 403 -14.00 6.33 23.37
N PRO A 404 -12.68 6.24 23.13
CA PRO A 404 -11.71 6.20 24.21
C PRO A 404 -11.91 7.31 25.25
N GLY A 405 -11.99 6.95 26.52
CA GLY A 405 -12.31 7.86 27.62
C GLY A 405 -13.79 7.97 28.00
N ARG A 406 -14.68 7.20 27.37
CA ARG A 406 -16.13 7.15 27.63
C ARG A 406 -16.63 5.74 27.97
N GLU A 407 -15.72 4.80 28.23
CA GLU A 407 -15.99 3.43 28.68
C GLU A 407 -16.80 3.44 29.98
N SER A 408 -17.57 2.38 30.23
CA SER A 408 -18.31 2.19 31.48
C SER A 408 -17.37 1.94 32.67
N ASP A 409 -17.89 2.12 33.89
CA ASP A 409 -17.09 1.91 35.12
C ASP A 409 -16.68 0.43 35.29
N GLU A 410 -17.51 -0.49 34.81
CA GLU A 410 -17.22 -1.93 34.77
C GLU A 410 -16.09 -2.26 33.78
N GLU A 411 -16.15 -1.73 32.55
CA GLU A 411 -15.07 -1.89 31.56
C GLU A 411 -13.75 -1.28 32.06
N LEU A 412 -13.83 -0.16 32.76
CA LEU A 412 -12.65 0.48 33.35
C LEU A 412 -12.01 -0.39 34.44
N ALA A 413 -12.81 -1.04 35.29
CA ALA A 413 -12.34 -1.95 36.31
C ALA A 413 -11.69 -3.21 35.71
N GLU A 414 -12.19 -3.70 34.57
CA GLU A 414 -11.57 -4.81 33.82
C GLU A 414 -10.23 -4.42 33.19
N LEU A 415 -10.13 -3.24 32.56
CA LEU A 415 -8.88 -2.74 31.97
C LEU A 415 -7.79 -2.57 33.03
N LEU A 416 -8.11 -2.00 34.19
CA LEU A 416 -7.17 -1.84 35.30
C LEU A 416 -6.71 -3.19 35.87
N LYS A 417 -7.60 -4.20 35.90
CA LYS A 417 -7.21 -5.57 36.25
C LYS A 417 -6.27 -6.20 35.23
N ALA A 418 -6.45 -5.91 33.94
CA ALA A 418 -5.59 -6.43 32.88
C ALA A 418 -4.18 -5.80 32.90
N GLU A 419 -4.07 -4.51 33.20
CA GLU A 419 -2.78 -3.80 33.32
C GLU A 419 -1.99 -4.18 34.60
N SER A 420 -2.67 -4.73 35.61
CA SER A 420 -2.06 -5.20 36.86
C SER A 420 -1.46 -6.61 36.80
N LYS A 421 -1.55 -7.28 35.65
CA LYS A 421 -0.97 -8.61 35.38
C LYS A 421 0.16 -8.49 34.37
#